data_AF-A0A0A9W528-F1
#
_entry.id   AF-A0A0A9W528-F1
#
_cell.length_a   1.000
_cell.length_b   1.000
_cell.length_c   1.000
_cell.angle_alpha   90.00
_cell.angle_beta   90.00
_cell.angle_gamma   90.00
#
_symmetry.space_group_name_H-M   'P 1'
#
loop_
_entity.id
_entity.type
_entity.pdbx_description
1 polymer ?
#
loop_
_entity_poly.entity_id
_entity_poly.type
_entity_poly.pdbx_seq_one_letter_code
_entity_poly.pdbx_strand_id
1 'polypeptide(L)'
;MQNMGLGGGVFMTIYKRDRRQAFFIDAREAAPLKASRDMFMGDPAMSSSGGTAIAVPGELMGYWEAHKRFGVLPWKELFQPAISMCRNGIPINARLAKSFAHSGMEGEILQSTTLRQVLAPNGRPPRA
;
A
#
# COMPACT_ATOMS: atom_id res chain seq x y z
N MET A 1 -1.57 -5.41 6.96
CA MET A 1 -1.07 -5.06 5.61
C MET A 1 -0.06 -3.94 5.77
N GLN A 2 1.22 -4.28 5.70
CA GLN A 2 2.29 -3.63 6.49
C GLN A 2 2.72 -2.23 6.01
N ASN A 3 1.82 -1.27 6.22
CA ASN A 3 1.92 0.19 6.30
C ASN A 3 1.46 1.00 5.07
N MET A 4 1.91 0.67 3.84
CA MET A 4 1.58 1.47 2.65
C MET A 4 1.85 0.73 1.33
N GLY A 5 1.38 1.26 0.21
CA GLY A 5 1.71 0.79 -1.13
C GLY A 5 0.65 1.16 -2.16
N LEU A 6 0.89 0.80 -3.44
CA LEU A 6 0.08 1.23 -4.58
C LEU A 6 -1.44 0.93 -4.49
N GLY A 7 -1.86 0.04 -3.59
CA GLY A 7 -3.27 -0.24 -3.31
C GLY A 7 -3.95 0.74 -2.33
N GLY A 8 -3.26 1.78 -1.85
CA GLY A 8 -3.79 2.79 -0.94
C GLY A 8 -3.78 4.21 -1.52
N GLY A 9 -3.57 5.18 -0.64
CA GLY A 9 -3.52 6.60 -0.94
C GLY A 9 -2.40 7.33 -0.21
N VAL A 10 -2.08 8.54 -0.68
CA VAL A 10 -0.96 9.33 -0.14
C VAL A 10 -1.33 10.82 -0.03
N PHE A 11 -0.86 11.45 1.03
CA PHE A 11 -0.78 12.89 1.14
C PHE A 11 0.69 13.32 1.00
N MET A 12 0.97 14.27 0.11
CA MET A 12 2.33 14.78 -0.08
C MET A 12 2.38 16.29 0.10
N THR A 13 3.14 16.74 1.10
CA THR A 13 3.48 18.15 1.29
C THR A 13 4.86 18.42 0.70
N ILE A 14 4.92 19.31 -0.28
CA ILE A 14 6.13 19.60 -1.06
C ILE A 14 6.45 21.08 -0.92
N TYR A 15 7.62 21.41 -0.38
CA TYR A 15 8.09 22.79 -0.32
C TYR A 15 9.14 23.07 -1.40
N LYS A 16 8.86 24.03 -2.28
CA LYS A 16 9.77 24.49 -3.34
C LYS A 16 10.49 25.76 -2.89
N ARG A 17 11.77 25.61 -2.55
CA ARG A 17 12.62 26.68 -2.01
C ARG A 17 12.77 27.87 -2.97
N ASP A 18 12.94 27.60 -4.26
CA ASP A 18 13.05 28.60 -5.32
C ASP A 18 11.84 29.54 -5.38
N ARG A 19 10.65 29.01 -5.08
CA ARG A 19 9.39 29.76 -5.05
C ARG A 19 8.95 30.20 -3.66
N ARG A 20 9.67 29.75 -2.62
CA ARG A 20 9.28 29.87 -1.21
C ARG A 20 7.81 29.47 -0.98
N GLN A 21 7.37 28.41 -1.66
CA GLN A 21 5.96 28.01 -1.71
C GLN A 21 5.80 26.54 -1.33
N ALA A 22 4.77 26.25 -0.53
CA ALA A 22 4.32 24.90 -0.25
C ALA A 22 3.21 24.48 -1.21
N PHE A 23 3.25 23.23 -1.63
CA PHE A 23 2.24 22.54 -2.42
C PHE A 23 1.75 21.32 -1.65
N PHE A 24 0.48 21.00 -1.81
CA PHE A 24 -0.12 19.81 -1.25
C PHE A 24 -0.71 18.98 -2.39
N ILE A 25 -0.45 17.68 -2.37
CA ILE A 25 -1.10 16.69 -3.24
C ILE A 25 -1.92 15.80 -2.32
N ASP A 26 -3.23 15.86 -2.52
CA ASP A 26 -4.19 14.94 -1.95
C ASP A 26 -4.47 13.83 -2.96
N ALA A 27 -3.95 12.64 -2.66
CA ALA A 27 -4.24 11.42 -3.40
C ALA A 27 -4.76 10.35 -2.42
N ARG A 28 -5.58 10.78 -1.45
CA ARG A 28 -6.36 9.90 -0.57
C ARG A 28 -7.30 9.04 -1.40
N GLU A 29 -7.59 7.85 -0.90
CA GLU A 29 -8.58 6.97 -1.51
C GLU A 29 -9.98 7.60 -1.47
N ALA A 30 -10.79 7.30 -2.48
CA ALA A 30 -12.18 7.74 -2.57
C ALA A 30 -13.15 6.56 -2.49
N ALA A 31 -14.33 6.77 -1.91
CA ALA A 31 -15.39 5.77 -1.96
C ALA A 31 -15.77 5.47 -3.42
N PRO A 32 -15.98 4.20 -3.82
CA PRO A 32 -16.42 3.88 -5.16
C PRO A 32 -17.82 4.45 -5.43
N LEU A 33 -18.15 4.71 -6.70
CA LEU A 33 -19.44 5.31 -7.10
C LEU A 33 -20.69 4.52 -6.66
N LYS A 34 -20.53 3.21 -6.40
CA LYS A 34 -21.60 2.33 -5.91
C LYS A 34 -21.69 2.25 -4.39
N ALA A 35 -20.83 2.96 -3.64
CA ALA A 35 -20.92 3.00 -2.18
C ALA A 35 -22.21 3.68 -1.74
N SER A 36 -22.82 3.17 -0.67
CA SER A 36 -23.98 3.78 -0.02
C SER A 36 -23.66 4.09 1.45
N ARG A 37 -24.44 5.00 2.05
CA ARG A 37 -24.26 5.41 3.45
C ARG A 37 -24.39 4.23 4.43
N ASP A 38 -25.21 3.26 4.08
CA ASP A 38 -25.67 2.16 4.90
C ASP A 38 -25.07 0.80 4.54
N MET A 39 -24.09 0.74 3.62
CA MET A 39 -23.50 -0.52 3.12
C MET A 39 -22.84 -1.41 4.18
N PHE A 40 -22.70 -0.93 5.42
CA PHE A 40 -22.18 -1.67 6.57
C PHE A 40 -23.15 -1.77 7.76
N MET A 41 -24.37 -1.20 7.64
CA MET A 41 -25.39 -1.27 8.70
C MET A 41 -26.01 -2.67 8.72
N GLY A 42 -25.34 -3.61 9.39
CA GLY A 42 -25.78 -5.01 9.53
C GLY A 42 -24.61 -5.94 9.76
N ASP A 43 -23.47 -5.63 9.13
CA ASP A 43 -22.20 -6.28 9.40
C ASP A 43 -21.06 -5.26 9.32
N PRO A 44 -20.72 -4.61 10.46
CA PRO A 44 -19.60 -3.68 10.53
C PRO A 44 -18.24 -4.33 10.21
N ALA A 45 -18.10 -5.67 10.28
CA ALA A 45 -16.83 -6.31 9.96
C ALA A 45 -16.48 -6.17 8.46
N MET A 46 -17.48 -6.01 7.59
CA MET A 46 -17.31 -5.78 6.15
C MET A 46 -16.62 -4.44 5.82
N SER A 47 -16.48 -3.52 6.78
CA SER A 47 -15.72 -2.28 6.60
C SER A 47 -14.21 -2.47 6.79
N SER A 48 -13.78 -3.61 7.34
CA SER A 48 -12.39 -3.89 7.69
C SER A 48 -11.80 -5.05 6.89
N SER A 49 -12.65 -5.85 6.24
CA SER A 49 -12.23 -7.05 5.51
C SER A 49 -13.12 -7.32 4.31
N GLY A 50 -12.54 -7.94 3.27
CA GLY A 50 -13.24 -8.21 2.02
C GLY A 50 -13.23 -7.02 1.05
N GLY A 51 -13.79 -7.22 -0.15
CA GLY A 51 -13.72 -6.23 -1.23
C GLY A 51 -14.49 -4.94 -0.97
N THR A 52 -15.54 -4.99 -0.14
CA THR A 52 -16.35 -3.82 0.23
C THR A 52 -15.59 -2.83 1.13
N ALA A 53 -14.55 -3.29 1.82
CA ALA A 53 -13.66 -2.44 2.62
C ALA A 53 -12.65 -1.65 1.77
N ILE A 54 -12.55 -1.95 0.46
CA ILE A 54 -11.56 -1.35 -0.43
C ILE A 54 -12.12 -0.06 -1.06
N ALA A 55 -11.47 1.07 -0.77
CA ALA A 55 -11.68 2.33 -1.47
C ALA A 55 -10.84 2.39 -2.77
N VAL A 56 -11.14 3.32 -3.67
CA VAL A 56 -10.43 3.48 -4.94
C VAL A 56 -9.00 3.98 -4.67
N PRO A 57 -7.94 3.23 -5.02
CA PRO A 57 -6.56 3.62 -4.72
C PRO A 57 -6.14 4.89 -5.48
N GLY A 58 -5.46 5.80 -4.78
CA GLY A 58 -4.99 7.08 -5.32
C GLY A 58 -3.47 7.18 -5.45
N GLU A 59 -2.71 6.30 -4.81
CA GLU A 59 -1.27 6.49 -4.56
C GLU A 59 -0.44 6.66 -5.83
N LEU A 60 -0.64 5.81 -6.85
CA LEU A 60 0.10 5.91 -8.12
C LEU A 60 -0.24 7.20 -8.89
N MET A 61 -1.49 7.65 -8.84
CA MET A 61 -1.90 8.92 -9.43
C MET A 61 -1.24 10.09 -8.71
N GLY A 62 -1.17 10.05 -7.38
CA GLY A 62 -0.44 11.03 -6.58
C GLY A 62 1.02 11.14 -6.99
N TYR A 63 1.72 10.00 -7.11
CA TYR A 63 3.11 9.96 -7.56
C TYR A 63 3.30 10.53 -8.97
N TRP A 64 2.38 10.22 -9.88
CA TRP A 64 2.41 10.76 -11.24
C TRP A 64 2.22 12.28 -11.27
N GLU A 65 1.28 12.82 -10.50
CA GLU A 65 1.06 14.26 -10.41
C GLU A 65 2.22 15.00 -9.75
N ALA A 66 2.86 14.39 -8.74
CA ALA A 66 4.09 14.93 -8.16
C ALA A 66 5.23 14.93 -9.20
N HIS A 67 5.37 13.85 -9.96
CA HIS A 67 6.41 13.72 -10.98
C HIS A 67 6.23 14.69 -12.14
N LYS A 68 5.00 14.84 -12.67
CA LYS A 68 4.71 15.82 -13.72
C LYS A 68 5.08 17.26 -13.33
N ARG A 69 4.87 17.62 -12.07
CA ARG A 69 5.06 19.00 -11.59
C ARG A 69 6.47 19.29 -11.08
N PHE A 70 7.13 18.29 -10.51
CA PHE A 70 8.37 18.47 -9.75
C PHE A 70 9.47 17.45 -10.09
N GLY A 71 9.18 16.47 -10.95
CA GLY A 71 10.11 15.41 -11.32
C GLY A 71 11.30 15.93 -12.11
N VAL A 72 12.44 15.26 -11.91
CA VAL A 72 13.71 15.55 -12.59
C VAL A 72 14.22 14.31 -13.33
N LEU A 73 14.15 13.15 -12.68
CA LEU A 73 14.53 11.88 -13.27
C LEU A 73 13.41 11.33 -14.17
N PRO A 74 13.71 10.56 -15.23
CA PRO A 74 12.71 9.85 -16.01
C PRO A 74 11.85 8.94 -15.13
N TRP A 75 10.53 8.96 -15.36
CA TRP A 75 9.55 8.22 -14.55
C TRP A 75 9.93 6.74 -14.35
N LYS A 76 10.33 6.07 -15.43
CA LYS A 76 10.70 4.64 -15.43
C LYS A 76 11.86 4.29 -14.49
N GLU A 77 12.77 5.24 -14.25
CA GLU A 77 13.99 5.00 -13.47
C GLU A 77 13.68 4.93 -11.98
N LEU A 78 12.66 5.66 -11.52
CA LEU A 78 12.21 5.66 -10.14
C LEU A 78 11.76 4.27 -9.65
N PHE A 79 11.29 3.42 -10.57
CA PHE A 79 10.77 2.08 -10.24
C PHE A 79 11.84 0.98 -10.30
N GLN A 80 12.96 1.19 -10.99
CA GLN A 80 13.96 0.12 -11.21
C GLN A 80 14.50 -0.50 -9.91
N PRO A 81 14.84 0.29 -8.87
CA PRO A 81 15.30 -0.29 -7.61
C PRO A 81 14.24 -1.18 -6.95
N ALA A 82 12.99 -0.73 -6.91
CA ALA A 82 11.88 -1.49 -6.33
C ALA A 82 11.59 -2.78 -7.12
N ILE A 83 11.61 -2.72 -8.45
CA ILE A 83 11.45 -3.91 -9.31
C ILE A 83 12.55 -4.94 -9.03
N SER A 84 13.80 -4.49 -8.90
CA SER A 84 14.93 -5.37 -8.57
C SER A 84 14.74 -6.04 -7.20
N MET A 85 14.35 -5.28 -6.18
CA MET A 85 14.06 -5.80 -4.84
C MET A 85 12.92 -6.83 -4.85
N CYS A 86 11.84 -6.60 -5.60
CA CYS A 86 10.73 -7.53 -5.70
C CYS A 86 11.09 -8.84 -6.42
N ARG A 87 11.99 -8.79 -7.41
CA ARG A 87 12.42 -9.98 -8.18
C ARG A 87 13.47 -10.80 -7.45
N ASN A 88 14.42 -10.14 -6.81
CA ASN A 88 15.58 -10.79 -6.19
C ASN A 88 15.35 -11.10 -4.70
N GLY A 89 14.31 -10.51 -4.10
CA GLY A 89 14.05 -10.58 -2.67
C GLY A 89 14.90 -9.61 -1.86
N ILE A 90 14.50 -9.42 -0.61
CA ILE A 90 15.22 -8.64 0.40
C ILE A 90 15.18 -9.38 1.73
N PRO A 91 16.20 -9.24 2.59
CA PRO A 91 16.09 -9.69 3.96
C PRO A 91 15.01 -8.89 4.69
N ILE A 92 14.15 -9.58 5.43
CA ILE A 92 13.13 -8.90 6.24
C ILE A 92 13.77 -8.36 7.52
N ASN A 93 13.26 -7.22 8.01
CA ASN A 93 13.70 -6.69 9.30
C ASN A 93 12.90 -7.31 10.46
N ALA A 94 13.41 -7.14 11.69
CA ALA A 94 12.80 -7.67 12.90
C ALA A 94 11.34 -7.20 13.12
N ARG A 95 11.01 -5.96 12.73
CA ARG A 95 9.64 -5.43 12.85
C ARG A 95 8.67 -6.18 11.93
N LEU A 96 9.05 -6.38 10.68
CA LEU A 96 8.25 -7.09 9.71
C LEU A 96 8.10 -8.57 10.10
N ALA A 97 9.19 -9.21 10.54
CA ALA A 97 9.16 -10.58 11.05
C ALA A 97 8.20 -10.72 12.24
N LYS A 98 8.26 -9.78 13.21
CA LYS A 98 7.36 -9.77 14.37
C LYS A 98 5.90 -9.57 13.95
N SER A 99 5.63 -8.76 12.93
CA SER A 99 4.28 -8.57 12.40
C SER A 99 3.74 -9.87 11.79
N PHE A 100 4.55 -10.58 11.01
CA PHE A 100 4.15 -11.85 10.39
C PHE A 100 3.96 -12.98 11.39
N ALA A 101 4.73 -12.99 12.48
CA ALA A 101 4.59 -13.98 13.55
C ALA A 101 3.44 -13.67 14.53
N HIS A 102 2.75 -12.53 14.38
CA HIS A 102 1.56 -12.26 15.17
C HIS A 102 0.44 -13.20 14.74
N SER A 103 -0.17 -13.92 15.69
CA SER A 103 -1.10 -15.03 15.41
C SER A 103 -2.25 -14.68 14.47
N GLY A 104 -2.80 -13.47 14.57
CA GLY A 104 -3.83 -12.99 13.64
C GLY A 104 -3.34 -12.88 12.19
N MET A 105 -2.15 -12.31 12.00
CA MET A 105 -1.55 -12.13 10.67
C MET A 105 -1.02 -13.44 10.09
N GLU A 106 -0.40 -14.28 10.92
CA GLU A 106 0.06 -15.61 10.49
C GLU A 106 -1.14 -16.46 10.02
N GLY A 107 -2.25 -16.44 10.77
CA GLY A 107 -3.50 -17.09 10.37
C GLY A 107 -4.03 -16.59 9.03
N GLU A 108 -4.12 -15.27 8.85
CA GLU A 108 -4.58 -14.66 7.60
C GLU A 108 -3.69 -15.03 6.40
N ILE A 109 -2.37 -14.99 6.58
CA ILE A 109 -1.41 -15.37 5.54
C ILE A 109 -1.59 -16.84 5.14
N LEU A 110 -1.72 -17.75 6.10
CA LEU A 110 -1.79 -19.19 5.82
C LEU A 110 -3.14 -19.63 5.24
N GLN A 111 -4.23 -18.94 5.61
CA GLN A 111 -5.58 -19.22 5.11
C GLN A 111 -5.81 -18.63 3.72
N SER A 112 -5.18 -17.50 3.39
CA SER A 112 -5.28 -16.88 2.06
C SER A 112 -4.38 -17.58 1.04
N THR A 113 -4.97 -18.08 -0.06
CA THR A 113 -4.20 -18.72 -1.13
C THR A 113 -3.14 -17.80 -1.72
N THR A 114 -3.50 -16.54 -1.98
CA THR A 114 -2.61 -15.56 -2.64
C THR A 114 -1.54 -15.04 -1.70
N LEU A 115 -1.87 -14.75 -0.44
CA LEU A 115 -0.86 -14.31 0.54
C LEU A 115 0.12 -15.44 0.85
N ARG A 116 -0.36 -16.67 1.03
CA ARG A 116 0.52 -17.82 1.31
C ARG A 116 1.55 -18.05 0.22
N GLN A 117 1.16 -17.92 -1.05
CA GLN A 117 2.07 -18.10 -2.18
C GLN A 117 3.26 -17.14 -2.15
N VAL A 118 3.05 -15.90 -1.70
CA VAL A 118 4.09 -14.86 -1.70
C VAL A 118 4.83 -14.81 -0.37
N LEU A 119 4.08 -14.85 0.74
CA LEU A 119 4.61 -14.60 2.09
C LEU A 119 4.92 -15.88 2.85
N ALA A 120 4.44 -17.05 2.44
CA ALA A 120 4.74 -18.33 3.11
C ALA A 120 4.90 -19.50 2.13
N PRO A 121 5.73 -19.37 1.06
CA PRO A 121 5.85 -20.41 0.02
C PRO A 121 6.34 -21.76 0.57
N ASN A 122 7.05 -21.74 1.70
CA ASN A 122 7.56 -22.94 2.39
C ASN A 122 6.66 -23.37 3.58
N GLY A 123 5.39 -22.96 3.59
CA GLY A 123 4.41 -23.32 4.62
C GLY A 123 4.52 -22.51 5.92
N ARG A 124 5.39 -21.50 5.97
CA ARG A 124 5.52 -20.57 7.11
C ARG A 124 5.96 -19.17 6.67
N PRO A 125 5.54 -18.09 7.34
CA PRO A 125 6.03 -16.75 7.07
C PRO A 125 7.54 -16.61 7.35
N PRO A 126 8.24 -15.68 6.67
CA PRO A 126 9.65 -15.43 6.92
C PRO A 126 9.89 -14.87 8.32
N ARG A 127 11.03 -15.23 8.90
CA ARG A 127 11.49 -14.83 10.23
C ARG A 127 12.79 -14.04 10.11
N ALA A 128 13.07 -13.19 11.10
CA ALA A 128 14.33 -12.46 11.22
C ALA A 128 15.40 -13.35 11.85
#